data_AF-A0A482ZTB6-F1
#
_entry.id   AF-A0A482ZTB6-F1
#
_cell.length_a   1.000
_cell.length_b   1.000
_cell.length_c   1.000
_cell.angle_alpha   90.00
_cell.angle_beta   90.00
_cell.angle_gamma   90.00
#
_symmetry.space_group_name_H-M   'P 1'
#
loop_
_entity.id
_entity.type
_entity.pdbx_description
1 polymer ?
#
loop_
_entity_poly.entity_id
_entity_poly.type
_entity_poly.pdbx_seq_one_letter_code
_entity_poly.pdbx_strand_id
1 'polypeptide(L)'
;MLIFQPIFASPVSDSALKMIKVGNEIGSASVVTNGQLLLLKAMFDLNDFDAAYEASIQMRLGNNLLNQAPQENQANRILIKLLKQNYDPALYQSALYLLDGEGGFVKDETRALELLEKSVELHSNSQSAFIAAALRNESSMPSIKNKRHIDELITFAVLNKVKGASEYQKYYIDNNWRSLGVKNWRQWSDAQ
;
A
#
# COMPACT_ATOMS: atom_id res chain seq x y z
N MET A 1 -0.07 28.93 1.15
CA MET A 1 0.62 28.35 2.32
C MET A 1 0.14 26.92 2.43
N LEU A 2 0.90 25.96 1.89
CA LEU A 2 0.56 24.53 1.99
C LEU A 2 1.05 24.04 3.36
N ILE A 3 0.10 23.76 4.25
CA ILE A 3 0.39 23.16 5.55
C ILE A 3 0.62 21.67 5.27
N PHE A 4 1.88 21.25 5.24
CA PHE A 4 2.22 19.83 5.37
C PHE A 4 1.80 19.42 6.78
N GLN A 5 0.62 18.80 6.91
CA GLN A 5 0.32 18.02 8.10
C GLN A 5 1.00 16.66 7.91
N PRO A 6 1.98 16.30 8.75
CA PRO A 6 2.49 14.95 8.73
C PRO A 6 1.30 14.04 9.07
N ILE A 7 1.00 13.10 8.18
CA ILE A 7 0.05 12.02 8.46
C ILE A 7 0.75 11.14 9.49
N PHE A 8 0.61 11.49 10.77
CA PHE A 8 1.05 10.62 11.85
C PHE A 8 0.05 9.48 11.92
N ALA A 9 0.55 8.25 11.82
CA ALA A 9 -0.22 7.06 12.17
C ALA A 9 -0.83 7.25 13.56
N SER A 10 -2.02 6.69 13.77
CA SER A 10 -2.69 6.75 15.07
C SER A 10 -1.74 6.34 16.21
N PRO A 11 -1.61 7.16 17.29
CA PRO A 11 -0.77 6.82 18.42
C PRO A 11 -1.12 5.47 19.05
N VAL A 12 -2.38 5.04 18.92
CA VAL A 12 -2.88 3.77 19.44
C VAL A 12 -2.41 2.62 18.56
N SER A 13 -2.55 2.72 17.24
CA SER A 13 -2.04 1.70 16.32
C SER A 13 -0.53 1.57 16.42
N ASP A 14 0.19 2.68 16.50
CA ASP A 14 1.65 2.71 16.68
C ASP A 14 2.09 1.99 17.96
N SER A 15 1.41 2.26 19.06
CA SER A 15 1.70 1.61 20.34
C SER A 15 1.40 0.11 20.27
N ALA A 16 0.29 -0.26 19.64
CA ALA A 16 -0.10 -1.65 19.47
C ALA A 16 0.92 -2.43 18.61
N LEU A 17 1.38 -1.85 17.50
CA LEU A 17 2.41 -2.43 16.64
C LEU A 17 3.74 -2.61 17.37
N LYS A 18 4.16 -1.62 18.17
CA LYS A 18 5.36 -1.74 19.03
C LYS A 18 5.23 -2.90 20.01
N MET A 19 4.06 -3.06 20.64
CA MET A 19 3.81 -4.21 21.52
C MET A 19 3.91 -5.53 20.76
N ILE A 20 3.26 -5.65 19.59
CA ILE A 20 3.33 -6.86 18.77
C ILE A 20 4.78 -7.17 18.40
N LYS A 21 5.54 -6.17 17.94
CA LYS A 21 6.96 -6.33 17.58
C LYS A 21 7.79 -6.81 18.76
N VAL A 22 7.76 -6.08 19.88
CA VAL A 22 8.51 -6.45 21.09
C VAL A 22 8.10 -7.83 21.60
N GLY A 23 6.79 -8.12 21.61
CA GLY A 23 6.26 -9.42 22.02
C GLY A 23 6.81 -10.57 21.17
N ASN A 24 6.92 -10.39 19.85
CA ASN A 24 7.55 -11.37 18.98
C ASN A 24 9.06 -11.50 19.26
N GLU A 25 9.77 -10.38 19.46
CA GLU A 25 11.21 -10.35 19.75
C GLU A 25 11.57 -11.06 21.06
N ILE A 26 10.74 -10.92 22.10
CA ILE A 26 10.97 -11.55 23.41
C ILE A 26 10.25 -12.91 23.56
N GLY A 27 9.55 -13.39 22.54
CA GLY A 27 8.78 -14.63 22.59
C GLY A 27 7.60 -14.60 23.58
N SER A 28 7.02 -13.42 23.85
CA SER A 28 5.90 -13.25 24.78
C SER A 28 4.55 -13.21 24.07
N ALA A 29 3.86 -14.35 24.09
CA ALA A 29 2.52 -14.50 23.52
C ALA A 29 1.50 -13.50 24.13
N SER A 30 1.62 -13.20 25.43
CA SER A 30 0.71 -12.26 26.10
C SER A 30 0.90 -10.82 25.60
N VAL A 31 2.15 -10.39 25.39
CA VAL A 31 2.45 -9.04 24.86
C VAL A 31 1.94 -8.90 23.43
N VAL A 32 2.14 -9.93 22.58
CA VAL A 32 1.59 -9.94 21.21
C VAL A 32 0.07 -9.88 21.24
N THR A 33 -0.57 -10.71 22.07
CA THR A 33 -2.04 -10.76 22.19
C THR A 33 -2.59 -9.40 22.64
N ASN A 34 -1.96 -8.76 23.61
CA ASN A 34 -2.38 -7.43 24.08
C ASN A 34 -2.27 -6.36 22.98
N GLY A 35 -1.20 -6.41 22.16
CA GLY A 35 -1.07 -5.53 21.01
C GLY A 35 -2.15 -5.79 19.95
N GLN A 36 -2.42 -7.06 19.61
CA GLN A 36 -3.49 -7.42 18.67
C GLN A 36 -4.88 -6.98 19.18
N LEU A 37 -5.16 -7.17 20.47
CA LEU A 37 -6.40 -6.70 21.10
C LEU A 37 -6.53 -5.18 21.08
N LEU A 38 -5.42 -4.46 21.29
CA LEU A 38 -5.41 -3.00 21.21
C LEU A 38 -5.76 -2.50 19.80
N LEU A 39 -5.23 -3.13 18.74
CA LEU A 39 -5.62 -2.83 17.36
C LEU A 39 -7.12 -3.05 17.13
N LEU A 40 -7.64 -4.21 17.55
CA LEU A 40 -9.06 -4.53 17.38
C LEU A 40 -9.94 -3.55 18.15
N LYS A 41 -9.55 -3.19 19.37
CA LYS A 41 -10.28 -2.22 20.19
C LYS A 41 -10.31 -0.85 19.52
N ALA A 42 -9.17 -0.35 19.03
CA ALA A 42 -9.12 0.93 18.33
C ALA A 42 -9.97 0.90 17.04
N MET A 43 -9.89 -0.18 16.26
CA MET A 43 -10.71 -0.38 15.07
C MET A 43 -12.22 -0.31 15.38
N PHE A 44 -12.69 -1.03 16.41
CA PHE A 44 -14.12 -1.14 16.68
C PHE A 44 -14.68 0.01 17.53
N ASP A 45 -13.95 0.44 18.57
CA ASP A 45 -14.46 1.40 19.55
C ASP A 45 -14.17 2.85 19.11
N LEU A 46 -13.06 3.07 18.40
CA LEU A 46 -12.61 4.42 18.00
C LEU A 46 -12.79 4.68 16.49
N ASN A 47 -13.25 3.69 15.73
CA ASN A 47 -13.32 3.73 14.27
C ASN A 47 -11.97 4.14 13.64
N ASP A 48 -10.88 3.66 14.24
CA ASP A 48 -9.53 3.99 13.84
C ASP A 48 -9.13 3.22 12.58
N PHE A 49 -8.97 3.94 11.46
CA PHE A 49 -8.64 3.35 10.16
C PHE A 49 -7.20 2.84 10.08
N ASP A 50 -6.26 3.47 10.77
CA ASP A 50 -4.89 2.94 10.90
C ASP A 50 -4.93 1.60 11.62
N ALA A 51 -5.61 1.54 12.76
CA ALA A 51 -5.71 0.31 13.52
C ALA A 51 -6.43 -0.81 12.74
N ALA A 52 -7.48 -0.46 11.99
CA ALA A 52 -8.16 -1.40 11.11
C ALA A 52 -7.23 -1.92 10.00
N TYR A 53 -6.48 -1.02 9.36
CA TYR A 53 -5.52 -1.40 8.32
C TYR A 53 -4.45 -2.34 8.90
N GLU A 54 -3.84 -1.99 10.02
CA GLU A 54 -2.82 -2.80 10.67
C GLU A 54 -3.36 -4.14 11.17
N ALA A 55 -4.58 -4.18 11.72
CA ALA A 55 -5.24 -5.43 12.05
C ALA A 55 -5.39 -6.34 10.81
N SER A 56 -5.71 -5.77 9.65
CA SER A 56 -5.80 -6.52 8.40
C SER A 56 -4.45 -7.11 7.97
N ILE A 57 -3.34 -6.37 8.15
CA ILE A 57 -1.99 -6.85 7.87
C ILE A 57 -1.62 -7.99 8.82
N GLN A 58 -1.86 -7.82 10.13
CA GLN A 58 -1.61 -8.87 11.13
C GLN A 58 -2.41 -10.15 10.84
N MET A 59 -3.69 -10.03 10.48
CA MET A 59 -4.52 -11.18 10.10
C MET A 59 -4.00 -11.88 8.86
N ARG A 60 -3.53 -11.13 7.85
CA ARG A 60 -2.97 -11.70 6.63
C ARG A 60 -1.69 -12.49 6.90
N LEU A 61 -0.80 -11.96 7.73
CA LEU A 61 0.48 -12.62 8.02
C LEU A 61 0.32 -13.80 8.99
N GLY A 62 -0.72 -13.77 9.82
CA GLY A 62 -0.84 -14.69 10.95
C GLY A 62 0.23 -14.38 12.02
N ASN A 63 0.37 -15.28 12.98
CA ASN A 63 1.38 -15.17 14.01
C ASN A 63 1.82 -16.56 14.50
N ASN A 64 3.08 -16.92 14.22
CA ASN A 64 3.63 -18.21 14.59
C ASN A 64 3.73 -18.41 16.11
N LEU A 65 4.08 -17.37 16.87
CA LEU A 65 4.17 -17.44 18.33
C LEU A 65 2.82 -17.78 18.97
N LEU A 66 1.72 -17.34 18.34
CA LEU A 66 0.35 -17.61 18.78
C LEU A 66 -0.30 -18.82 18.09
N ASN A 67 0.43 -19.55 17.23
CA ASN A 67 -0.13 -20.59 16.35
C ASN A 67 -1.35 -20.10 15.53
N GLN A 68 -1.34 -18.83 15.13
CA GLN A 68 -2.37 -18.23 14.29
C GLN A 68 -1.97 -18.35 12.82
N ALA A 69 -2.69 -19.16 12.05
CA ALA A 69 -2.50 -19.23 10.60
C ALA A 69 -2.93 -17.92 9.91
N PRO A 70 -2.37 -17.60 8.73
CA PRO A 70 -2.88 -16.55 7.84
C PRO A 70 -4.39 -16.62 7.60
N GLN A 71 -5.06 -15.48 7.72
CA GLN A 71 -6.52 -15.33 7.56
C GLN A 71 -6.85 -14.31 6.46
N GLU A 72 -6.40 -14.59 5.23
CA GLU A 72 -6.49 -13.67 4.09
C GLU A 72 -7.92 -13.17 3.82
N ASN A 73 -8.92 -14.06 3.89
CA ASN A 73 -10.31 -13.69 3.66
C ASN A 73 -10.83 -12.67 4.68
N GLN A 74 -10.39 -12.76 5.94
CA GLN A 74 -10.77 -11.79 6.98
C GLN A 74 -10.04 -10.47 6.78
N ALA A 75 -8.75 -10.50 6.46
CA ALA A 75 -7.98 -9.32 6.08
C ALA A 75 -8.62 -8.57 4.91
N ASN A 76 -9.04 -9.30 3.86
CA ASN A 76 -9.69 -8.73 2.68
C ASN A 76 -11.02 -8.04 3.02
N ARG A 77 -11.81 -8.59 3.97
CA ARG A 77 -13.06 -7.95 4.41
C ARG A 77 -12.81 -6.60 5.07
N ILE A 78 -11.73 -6.47 5.86
CA ILE A 78 -11.34 -5.19 6.47
C ILE A 78 -10.87 -4.22 5.38
N LEU A 79 -9.99 -4.69 4.49
CA LEU A 79 -9.44 -3.86 3.41
C LEU A 79 -10.55 -3.32 2.48
N ILE A 80 -11.54 -4.14 2.13
CA ILE A 80 -12.71 -3.70 1.34
C ILE A 80 -13.53 -2.62 2.06
N LYS A 81 -13.68 -2.70 3.38
CA LYS A 81 -14.35 -1.64 4.15
C LYS A 81 -13.56 -0.34 4.10
N LEU A 82 -12.24 -0.40 4.25
CA LEU A 82 -11.35 0.76 4.17
C LEU A 82 -11.32 1.38 2.76
N LEU A 83 -11.32 0.55 1.71
CA LEU A 83 -11.46 0.99 0.32
C LEU A 83 -12.73 1.81 0.09
N LYS A 84 -13.86 1.40 0.68
CA LYS A 84 -15.13 2.15 0.59
C LYS A 84 -15.05 3.52 1.26
N GLN A 85 -14.17 3.67 2.25
CA GLN A 85 -13.89 4.95 2.92
C GLN A 85 -12.79 5.76 2.21
N ASN A 86 -12.30 5.28 1.05
CA ASN A 86 -11.16 5.85 0.34
C ASN A 86 -9.92 5.97 1.23
N TYR A 87 -9.71 5.04 2.16
CA TYR A 87 -8.55 5.09 3.05
C TYR A 87 -7.27 4.85 2.24
N ASP A 88 -6.31 5.77 2.33
CA ASP A 88 -5.17 5.82 1.41
C ASP A 88 -4.29 4.55 1.41
N PRO A 89 -3.81 4.05 2.57
CA PRO A 89 -3.09 2.78 2.62
C PRO A 89 -3.87 1.61 2.02
N ALA A 90 -5.20 1.59 2.17
CA ALA A 90 -6.03 0.54 1.60
C ALA A 90 -6.14 0.64 0.08
N LEU A 91 -6.24 1.86 -0.48
CA LEU A 91 -6.21 2.10 -1.93
C LEU A 91 -4.91 1.57 -2.53
N TYR A 92 -3.77 2.01 -1.98
CA TYR A 92 -2.45 1.61 -2.46
C TYR A 92 -2.23 0.09 -2.33
N GLN A 93 -2.43 -0.47 -1.13
CA GLN A 93 -2.18 -1.89 -0.88
C GLN A 93 -3.06 -2.80 -1.74
N SER A 94 -4.35 -2.44 -1.90
CA SER A 94 -5.27 -3.24 -2.73
C SER A 94 -4.91 -3.18 -4.20
N ALA A 95 -4.42 -2.04 -4.70
CA ALA A 95 -3.93 -1.93 -6.06
C ALA A 95 -2.77 -2.90 -6.30
N LEU A 96 -1.82 -2.98 -5.37
CA LEU A 96 -0.70 -3.92 -5.50
C LEU A 96 -1.15 -5.39 -5.49
N TYR A 97 -2.13 -5.76 -4.64
CA TYR A 97 -2.70 -7.12 -4.69
C TYR A 97 -3.39 -7.43 -6.02
N LEU A 98 -4.11 -6.45 -6.59
CA LEU A 98 -4.74 -6.59 -7.91
C LEU A 98 -3.71 -6.66 -9.03
N LEU A 99 -2.56 -6.00 -8.93
CA LEU A 99 -1.50 -6.12 -9.93
C LEU A 99 -0.85 -7.50 -9.91
N ASP A 100 -0.64 -8.06 -8.73
CA ASP A 100 0.01 -9.37 -8.56
C ASP A 100 -0.96 -10.55 -8.74
N GLY A 101 -2.25 -10.36 -8.48
CA GLY A 101 -3.23 -11.45 -8.43
C GLY A 101 -3.01 -12.39 -7.22
N GLU A 102 -2.59 -11.83 -6.09
CA GLU A 102 -2.21 -12.58 -4.88
C GLU A 102 -3.04 -12.15 -3.65
N GLY A 103 -2.95 -12.91 -2.55
CA GLY A 103 -3.60 -12.57 -1.28
C GLY A 103 -5.13 -12.63 -1.34
N GLY A 104 -5.68 -13.47 -2.22
CA GLY A 104 -7.12 -13.61 -2.47
C GLY A 104 -7.70 -12.60 -3.46
N PHE A 105 -6.87 -11.81 -4.14
CA PHE A 105 -7.30 -10.91 -5.22
C PHE A 105 -7.09 -11.56 -6.59
N VAL A 106 -8.05 -11.36 -7.49
CA VAL A 106 -7.89 -11.72 -8.90
C VAL A 106 -7.13 -10.60 -9.59
N LYS A 107 -6.17 -10.96 -10.46
CA LYS A 107 -5.35 -9.97 -11.17
C LYS A 107 -6.24 -9.05 -12.02
N ASP A 108 -6.13 -7.73 -11.81
CA ASP A 108 -6.86 -6.70 -12.53
C ASP A 108 -6.06 -5.39 -12.57
N GLU A 109 -5.30 -5.20 -13.64
CA GLU A 109 -4.43 -4.04 -13.83
C GLU A 109 -5.22 -2.74 -14.04
N THR A 110 -6.41 -2.82 -14.63
CA THR A 110 -7.25 -1.62 -14.88
C THR A 110 -7.78 -1.10 -13.57
N ARG A 111 -8.35 -1.98 -12.75
CA ARG A 111 -8.84 -1.58 -11.43
C ARG A 111 -7.71 -1.15 -10.51
N ALA A 112 -6.53 -1.78 -10.59
CA ALA A 112 -5.37 -1.34 -9.84
C ALA A 112 -4.95 0.09 -10.20
N LEU A 113 -4.88 0.41 -11.50
CA LEU A 113 -4.56 1.77 -11.96
C LEU A 113 -5.56 2.79 -11.39
N GLU A 114 -6.86 2.51 -11.47
CA GLU A 114 -7.90 3.38 -10.91
C GLU A 114 -7.71 3.64 -9.41
N LEU A 115 -7.35 2.62 -8.63
CA LEU A 115 -7.12 2.77 -7.19
C LEU A 115 -5.87 3.61 -6.89
N LEU A 116 -4.79 3.41 -7.64
CA LEU A 116 -3.56 4.21 -7.50
C LEU A 116 -3.84 5.68 -7.83
N GLU A 117 -4.52 5.95 -8.94
CA GLU A 117 -4.84 7.32 -9.34
C GLU A 117 -5.77 8.00 -8.36
N LYS A 118 -6.75 7.26 -7.84
CA LYS A 118 -7.63 7.77 -6.77
C LYS A 118 -6.85 8.11 -5.50
N SER A 119 -5.83 7.32 -5.16
CA SER A 119 -4.93 7.58 -4.03
C SER A 119 -4.08 8.84 -4.26
N VAL A 120 -3.61 9.07 -5.49
CA VAL A 120 -2.94 10.33 -5.88
C VAL A 120 -3.90 11.52 -5.77
N GLU A 121 -5.10 11.41 -6.34
CA GLU A 121 -6.09 12.49 -6.40
C GLU A 121 -6.56 12.92 -5.02
N LEU A 122 -6.91 11.97 -4.15
CA LEU A 122 -7.51 12.27 -2.85
C LEU A 122 -6.48 12.56 -1.76
N HIS A 123 -5.29 11.94 -1.84
CA HIS A 123 -4.34 11.93 -0.73
C HIS A 123 -2.94 12.40 -1.11
N SER A 124 -2.71 12.76 -2.38
CA SER A 124 -1.39 13.16 -2.87
C SER A 124 -0.33 12.08 -2.60
N ASN A 125 -0.71 10.80 -2.66
CA ASN A 125 0.20 9.68 -2.41
C ASN A 125 1.22 9.55 -3.55
N SER A 126 2.47 9.94 -3.28
CA SER A 126 3.54 9.94 -4.28
C SER A 126 3.99 8.54 -4.70
N GLN A 127 3.78 7.52 -3.87
CA GLN A 127 4.14 6.15 -4.13
C GLN A 127 3.13 5.56 -5.10
N SER A 128 1.84 5.84 -4.89
CA SER A 128 0.78 5.55 -5.86
C SER A 128 1.05 6.22 -7.20
N ALA A 129 1.50 7.48 -7.20
CA ALA A 129 1.84 8.19 -8.45
C ALA A 129 2.99 7.51 -9.20
N PHE A 130 4.02 7.05 -8.49
CA PHE A 130 5.12 6.34 -9.10
C PHE A 130 4.67 5.03 -9.77
N ILE A 131 3.91 4.19 -9.06
CA ILE A 131 3.42 2.92 -9.61
C ILE A 131 2.45 3.18 -10.78
N ALA A 132 1.57 4.17 -10.67
CA ALA A 132 0.64 4.54 -11.75
C ALA A 132 1.39 5.00 -13.01
N ALA A 133 2.43 5.82 -12.85
CA ALA A 133 3.28 6.25 -13.97
C ALA A 133 3.93 5.05 -14.67
N ALA A 134 4.49 4.12 -13.89
CA ALA A 134 5.12 2.92 -14.43
C ALA A 134 4.10 2.04 -15.18
N LEU A 135 2.94 1.78 -14.59
CA LEU A 135 1.89 0.96 -15.20
C LEU A 135 1.35 1.57 -16.50
N ARG A 136 1.15 2.90 -16.53
CA ARG A 136 0.73 3.60 -17.75
C ARG A 136 1.77 3.54 -18.85
N ASN A 137 3.05 3.65 -18.51
CA ASN A 137 4.13 3.57 -19.48
C ASN A 137 4.26 2.15 -20.07
N GLU A 138 4.03 1.12 -19.28
CA GLU A 138 4.05 -0.29 -19.72
C GLU A 138 2.79 -0.68 -20.52
N SER A 139 1.71 0.09 -20.44
CA SER A 139 0.47 -0.21 -21.15
C SER A 139 0.64 -0.16 -22.68
N SER A 140 0.10 -1.17 -23.36
CA SER A 140 0.01 -1.22 -24.83
C SER A 140 -1.15 -0.40 -25.38
N MET A 141 -2.09 0.04 -24.53
CA MET A 141 -3.26 0.81 -24.93
C MET A 141 -2.92 2.31 -25.03
N PRO A 142 -3.00 2.94 -26.22
CA PRO A 142 -2.61 4.34 -26.39
C PRO A 142 -3.41 5.33 -25.53
N SER A 143 -4.67 5.01 -25.23
CA SER A 143 -5.53 5.83 -24.35
C SER A 143 -5.05 5.85 -22.90
N ILE A 144 -4.40 4.77 -22.44
CA ILE A 144 -3.81 4.67 -21.10
C ILE A 144 -2.39 5.25 -21.10
N LYS A 145 -1.64 5.08 -22.19
CA LYS A 145 -0.28 5.59 -22.37
C LYS A 145 -0.24 7.07 -22.78
N ASN A 146 -0.88 7.93 -21.98
CA ASN A 146 -0.84 9.38 -22.15
C ASN A 146 0.49 9.93 -21.59
N LYS A 147 1.41 10.33 -22.47
CA LYS A 147 2.75 10.81 -22.09
C LYS A 147 2.73 11.98 -21.11
N ARG A 148 1.89 12.99 -21.35
CA ARG A 148 1.78 14.15 -20.44
C ARG A 148 1.40 13.71 -19.04
N HIS A 149 0.44 12.79 -18.91
CA HIS A 149 -0.01 12.35 -17.61
C HIS A 149 1.04 11.46 -16.91
N ILE A 150 1.76 10.64 -17.66
CA ILE A 150 2.91 9.89 -17.13
C ILE A 150 3.97 10.85 -16.58
N ASP A 151 4.29 11.91 -17.34
CA ASP A 151 5.27 12.94 -16.93
C ASP A 151 4.84 13.67 -15.66
N GLU A 152 3.55 14.01 -15.52
CA GLU A 152 2.98 14.62 -14.31
C GLU A 152 3.16 13.71 -13.09
N LEU A 153 2.75 12.44 -13.20
CA LEU A 153 2.81 11.47 -12.11
C LEU A 153 4.25 11.17 -11.67
N ILE A 154 5.16 10.94 -12.63
CA ILE A 154 6.56 10.64 -12.30
C ILE A 154 7.29 11.87 -11.76
N THR A 155 7.02 13.06 -12.28
CA THR A 155 7.59 14.30 -11.75
C THR A 155 7.12 14.52 -10.32
N PHE A 156 5.84 14.29 -10.03
CA PHE A 156 5.32 14.36 -8.66
C PHE A 156 6.03 13.39 -7.72
N ALA A 157 6.23 12.13 -8.14
CA ALA A 157 6.97 11.14 -7.35
C ALA A 157 8.44 11.54 -7.11
N VAL A 158 9.12 12.08 -8.13
CA VAL A 158 10.50 12.57 -8.04
C VAL A 158 10.62 13.75 -7.06
N LEU A 159 9.72 14.72 -7.15
CA LEU A 159 9.71 15.89 -6.27
C LEU A 159 9.47 15.49 -4.80
N ASN A 160 8.68 14.44 -4.57
CA ASN A 160 8.46 13.86 -3.24
C ASN A 160 9.51 12.82 -2.82
N LYS A 161 10.60 12.66 -3.61
CA LYS A 161 11.74 11.80 -3.29
C LYS A 161 11.37 10.33 -3.10
N VAL A 162 10.40 9.83 -3.88
CA VAL A 162 10.09 8.40 -3.91
C VAL A 162 11.31 7.63 -4.43
N LYS A 163 11.73 6.60 -3.69
CA LYS A 163 12.90 5.78 -4.04
C LYS A 163 12.70 5.15 -5.43
N GLY A 164 13.76 5.12 -6.24
CA GLY A 164 13.73 4.65 -7.63
C GLY A 164 13.04 5.57 -8.66
N ALA A 165 12.23 6.57 -8.26
CA ALA A 165 11.45 7.36 -9.21
C ALA A 165 12.32 8.17 -10.20
N SER A 166 13.41 8.79 -9.73
CA SER A 166 14.32 9.56 -10.60
C SER A 166 15.08 8.67 -11.58
N GLU A 167 15.45 7.48 -11.13
CA GLU A 167 16.11 6.48 -11.97
C GLU A 167 15.14 5.94 -13.02
N TYR A 168 13.91 5.66 -12.61
CA TYR A 168 12.84 5.23 -13.50
C TYR A 168 12.56 6.26 -14.60
N GLN A 169 12.39 7.54 -14.22
CA GLN A 169 12.18 8.64 -15.18
C GLN A 169 13.30 8.67 -16.23
N LYS A 170 14.55 8.70 -15.77
CA LYS A 170 15.71 8.77 -16.65
C LYS A 170 15.77 7.59 -17.62
N TYR A 171 15.55 6.36 -17.16
CA TYR A 171 15.79 5.19 -18.01
C TYR A 171 14.58 4.77 -18.84
N TYR A 172 13.36 4.85 -18.28
CA TYR A 172 12.17 4.26 -18.91
C TYR A 172 11.22 5.30 -19.53
N ILE A 173 11.32 6.57 -19.14
CA ILE A 173 10.55 7.66 -19.74
C ILE A 173 11.41 8.40 -20.79
N ASP A 174 12.54 8.97 -20.36
CA ASP A 174 13.33 9.87 -21.21
C ASP A 174 14.11 9.13 -22.29
N ASN A 175 14.70 7.98 -21.94
CA ASN A 175 15.53 7.18 -22.84
C ASN A 175 14.76 6.06 -23.55
N ASN A 176 13.46 5.93 -23.30
CA ASN A 176 12.57 4.97 -23.97
C ASN A 176 13.15 3.53 -23.99
N TRP A 177 13.78 3.12 -22.89
CA TRP A 177 14.38 1.78 -22.78
C TRP A 177 13.29 0.70 -22.74
N ARG A 178 13.69 -0.58 -22.83
CA ARG A 178 12.75 -1.71 -22.98
C ARG A 178 11.79 -1.79 -21.78
N SER A 179 10.63 -2.40 -22.01
CA SER A 179 9.62 -2.74 -20.98
C SER A 179 10.27 -3.27 -19.70
N LEU A 180 9.76 -2.81 -18.55
CA LEU A 180 10.18 -3.26 -17.22
C LEU A 180 10.01 -4.78 -17.03
N GLY A 181 8.97 -5.38 -17.60
CA GLY A 181 8.66 -6.80 -17.42
C GLY A 181 8.43 -7.19 -15.95
N VAL A 182 7.76 -6.33 -15.17
CA VAL A 182 7.52 -6.55 -13.73
C VAL A 182 6.70 -7.83 -13.52
N LYS A 183 7.30 -8.81 -12.81
CA LYS A 183 6.63 -10.07 -12.47
C LYS A 183 5.77 -9.97 -11.22
N ASN A 184 6.23 -9.18 -10.24
CA ASN A 184 5.55 -8.94 -8.98
C ASN A 184 5.81 -7.48 -8.58
N TRP A 185 4.75 -6.69 -8.53
CA TRP A 185 4.79 -5.25 -8.31
C TRP A 185 5.10 -4.90 -6.87
N ARG A 186 4.69 -5.71 -5.89
CA ARG A 186 5.07 -5.50 -4.48
C ARG A 186 6.57 -5.64 -4.30
N GLN A 187 7.15 -6.74 -4.79
CA GLN A 187 8.59 -6.97 -4.73
C GLN A 187 9.38 -5.93 -5.52
N TRP A 188 8.90 -5.53 -6.70
CA TRP A 188 9.55 -4.50 -7.48
C TRP A 188 9.54 -3.15 -6.76
N SER A 189 8.39 -2.75 -6.20
CA SER A 189 8.23 -1.52 -5.43
C SER A 189 9.13 -1.49 -4.20
N ASP A 190 9.25 -2.60 -3.47
CA ASP A 190 10.12 -2.71 -2.29
C ASP A 190 11.62 -2.67 -2.65
N ALA A 191 11.98 -3.09 -3.86
CA ALA A 191 13.36 -3.11 -4.34
C ALA A 191 13.85 -1.76 -4.88
N GLN A 192 12.95 -0.84 -5.20
CA GLN A 192 13.29 0.51 -5.67
C GLN A 192 14.04 1.30 -4.61
#